data_AF-A0A379ASD9-F1
#
_entry.id   AF-A0A379ASD9-F1
#
_cell.length_a   1.000
_cell.length_b   1.000
_cell.length_c   1.000
_cell.angle_alpha   90.00
_cell.angle_beta   90.00
_cell.angle_gamma   90.00
#
_symmetry.space_group_name_H-M   'P 1'
#
loop_
_entity.id
_entity.type
_entity.pdbx_description
1 polymer ?
#
loop_
_entity_poly.entity_id
_entity_poly.type
_entity_poly.pdbx_seq_one_letter_code
_entity_poly.pdbx_strand_id
1 'polypeptide(L)'
;MKHYDLNPNSPFYPYMQDTSFEQSLSDDEKDSRYRTQLAGILFSMYEGFEYTEDEKNFMIYSTLNDIEPRISFNILLKINDLPEIDFNEVDRKKREVLHII
;
A
#
# COMPACT_ATOMS: atom_id res chain seq x y z
N MET A 1 8.01 -6.33 17.64
CA MET A 1 8.83 -5.46 16.78
C MET A 1 7.90 -4.43 16.14
N LYS A 2 8.30 -3.18 15.95
CA LYS A 2 7.47 -2.19 15.24
C LYS A 2 7.92 -2.17 13.77
N HIS A 3 6.99 -2.42 12.85
CA HIS A 3 7.30 -2.64 11.43
C HIS A 3 7.31 -1.37 10.57
N TYR A 4 6.72 -0.28 11.07
CA TYR A 4 6.63 1.02 10.42
C TYR A 4 6.52 2.13 11.47
N ASP A 5 6.79 3.37 11.07
CA ASP A 5 6.63 4.54 11.92
C ASP A 5 5.38 5.36 11.61
N LEU A 6 4.82 5.93 12.69
CA LEU A 6 3.66 6.80 12.66
C LEU A 6 4.16 8.22 12.91
N ASN A 7 4.48 8.93 11.82
CA ASN A 7 4.91 10.31 11.85
C ASN A 7 3.68 11.24 11.77
N PRO A 8 3.32 11.99 12.84
CA PRO A 8 2.14 12.87 12.83
C PRO A 8 2.20 14.00 11.80
N ASN A 9 3.39 14.35 11.30
CA ASN A 9 3.57 15.35 10.26
C ASN A 9 3.52 14.75 8.85
N SER A 10 3.43 13.42 8.73
CA SER A 10 3.30 12.74 7.45
C SER A 10 1.94 13.05 6.83
N PRO A 11 1.87 13.30 5.51
CA PRO A 11 0.59 13.40 4.80
C PRO A 11 -0.23 12.10 4.85
N PHE A 12 0.41 10.96 5.14
CA PHE A 12 -0.26 9.66 5.28
C PHE A 12 -0.86 9.43 6.67
N TYR A 13 -0.46 10.21 7.68
CA TYR A 13 -0.87 9.99 9.06
C TYR A 13 -2.39 9.83 9.26
N PRO A 14 -3.27 10.66 8.64
CA PRO A 14 -4.72 10.51 8.79
C PRO A 14 -5.27 9.15 8.34
N TYR A 15 -4.56 8.46 7.44
CA TYR A 15 -4.92 7.15 6.91
C TYR A 15 -4.38 5.99 7.75
N MET A 16 -3.49 6.27 8.72
CA MET A 16 -2.75 5.26 9.48
C MET A 16 -3.24 5.06 10.92
N GLN A 17 -4.52 5.33 11.18
CA GLN A 17 -5.05 5.40 12.56
C GLN A 17 -5.66 4.07 13.04
N ASP A 18 -6.16 3.23 12.14
CA ASP A 18 -6.77 1.96 12.51
C ASP A 18 -5.73 0.83 12.46
N THR A 19 -5.40 0.26 13.61
CA THR A 19 -4.48 -0.88 13.73
C THR A 19 -5.18 -2.16 14.19
N SER A 20 -6.51 -2.18 14.21
CA SER A 20 -7.29 -3.27 14.78
C SER A 20 -7.07 -4.59 14.04
N PHE A 21 -6.93 -4.55 12.71
CA PHE A 21 -6.62 -5.73 11.92
C PHE A 21 -5.22 -6.24 12.22
N GLU A 22 -4.20 -5.38 12.18
CA GLU A 22 -2.83 -5.77 12.54
C GLU A 22 -2.77 -6.38 13.94
N GLN A 23 -3.48 -5.82 14.92
CA GLN A 23 -3.53 -6.36 16.29
C GLN A 23 -4.11 -7.77 16.39
N SER A 24 -4.95 -8.17 15.41
CA SER A 24 -5.52 -9.51 15.35
C SER A 24 -4.56 -10.56 14.77
N LEU A 25 -3.51 -10.14 14.06
CA LEU A 25 -2.52 -11.02 13.45
C LEU A 25 -1.56 -11.59 14.49
N SER A 26 -1.14 -12.84 14.26
CA SER A 26 0.00 -13.42 14.97
C SER A 26 1.31 -12.72 14.59
N ASP A 27 2.34 -12.85 15.43
CA ASP A 27 3.66 -12.27 15.15
C ASP A 27 4.29 -12.85 13.87
N ASP A 28 4.09 -14.15 13.60
CA ASP A 28 4.58 -14.81 12.39
C ASP A 28 3.88 -14.26 11.13
N GLU A 29 2.57 -14.02 11.19
CA GLU A 29 1.82 -13.41 10.08
C GLU A 29 2.26 -11.97 9.84
N LYS A 30 2.49 -11.19 10.90
CA LYS A 30 3.03 -9.82 10.79
C LYS A 30 4.39 -9.81 10.12
N ASP A 31 5.31 -10.67 10.57
CA ASP A 31 6.66 -10.74 10.00
C ASP A 31 6.62 -11.19 8.52
N SER A 32 5.78 -12.18 8.19
CA SER A 32 5.59 -12.65 6.83
C SER A 32 5.05 -11.55 5.89
N ARG A 33 3.98 -10.86 6.30
CA ARG A 33 3.40 -9.74 5.54
C ARG A 33 4.39 -8.58 5.40
N TYR A 34 5.07 -8.21 6.48
CA TYR A 34 6.09 -7.17 6.48
C TYR A 34 7.22 -7.47 5.49
N ARG A 35 7.80 -8.68 5.54
CA ARG A 35 8.87 -9.07 4.62
C ARG A 35 8.42 -9.09 3.17
N THR A 36 7.19 -9.53 2.92
CA THR A 36 6.61 -9.52 1.57
C THR A 36 6.53 -8.10 1.02
N GLN A 37 6.00 -7.17 1.81
CA GLN A 37 5.90 -5.76 1.39
C GLN A 37 7.28 -5.12 1.26
N LEU A 38 8.20 -5.39 2.17
CA LEU A 38 9.58 -4.89 2.09
C LEU A 38 10.28 -5.37 0.83
N ALA A 39 10.10 -6.65 0.46
CA ALA A 39 10.63 -7.18 -0.80
C ALA A 39 10.03 -6.44 -2.00
N GLY A 40 8.72 -6.19 -2.02
CA GLY A 40 8.06 -5.39 -3.06
C GLY A 40 8.65 -4.00 -3.21
N ILE A 41 8.84 -3.28 -2.10
CA ILE A 41 9.49 -1.96 -2.09
C ILE A 41 10.91 -2.04 -2.66
N LEU A 42 11.70 -3.01 -2.22
CA LEU A 42 13.08 -3.20 -2.68
C LEU A 42 13.15 -3.53 -4.18
N PHE A 43 12.23 -4.36 -4.70
CA PHE A 43 12.16 -4.66 -6.13
C PHE A 43 11.84 -3.41 -6.95
N SER A 44 10.84 -2.62 -6.55
CA SER A 44 10.53 -1.35 -7.22
C SER A 44 11.72 -0.38 -7.15
N MET A 45 12.42 -0.29 -6.03
CA MET A 45 13.63 0.53 -5.92
C MET A 45 14.75 0.06 -6.87
N TYR A 46 14.88 -1.25 -7.09
CA TYR A 46 15.82 -1.81 -8.06
C TYR A 46 15.46 -1.43 -9.51
N GLU A 47 14.16 -1.26 -9.81
CA GLU A 47 13.66 -0.75 -11.09
C GLU A 47 13.79 0.77 -11.24
N GLY A 48 14.33 1.48 -10.24
CA GLY A 48 14.59 2.91 -10.27
C GLY A 48 13.46 3.78 -9.70
N PHE A 49 12.47 3.18 -9.02
CA PHE A 49 11.46 3.95 -8.30
C PHE A 49 12.03 4.47 -6.97
N GLU A 50 11.75 5.74 -6.67
CA GLU A 50 12.11 6.35 -5.39
C GLU A 50 10.88 6.44 -4.49
N TYR A 51 11.06 6.14 -3.21
CA TYR A 51 10.03 6.31 -2.18
C TYR A 51 10.60 7.07 -1.00
N THR A 52 9.82 8.03 -0.51
CA THR A 52 10.03 8.66 0.79
C THR A 52 9.83 7.65 1.92
N GLU A 53 10.37 7.94 3.10
CA GLU A 53 10.15 7.09 4.28
C GLU A 53 8.67 7.04 4.70
N ASP A 54 7.95 8.16 4.54
CA ASP A 54 6.53 8.22 4.84
C ASP A 54 5.71 7.30 3.91
N GLU A 55 6.06 7.22 2.62
CA GLU A 55 5.44 6.28 1.68
C GLU A 55 5.75 4.82 2.03
N LYS A 56 7.01 4.51 2.36
CA LYS A 56 7.40 3.15 2.81
C LYS A 56 6.60 2.73 4.04
N ASN A 57 6.49 3.61 5.03
CA ASN A 57 5.71 3.37 6.23
C ASN A 57 4.23 3.16 5.91
N PHE A 58 3.64 3.98 5.05
CA PHE A 58 2.25 3.82 4.64
C PHE A 58 1.99 2.52 3.88
N MET A 59 2.89 2.13 2.98
CA MET A 59 2.80 0.87 2.25
C MET A 59 2.83 -0.34 3.19
N ILE A 60 3.78 -0.36 4.14
CA ILE A 60 3.89 -1.42 5.15
C ILE A 60 2.64 -1.46 6.04
N TYR A 61 2.21 -0.31 6.53
CA TYR A 61 0.98 -0.19 7.33
C TYR A 61 -0.24 -0.75 6.59
N SER A 62 -0.41 -0.37 5.32
CA SER A 62 -1.54 -0.80 4.49
C SER A 62 -1.58 -2.33 4.35
N THR A 63 -0.43 -2.97 4.15
CA THR A 63 -0.34 -4.44 4.07
C THR A 63 -0.66 -5.12 5.40
N LEU A 64 -0.15 -4.58 6.51
CA LEU A 64 -0.37 -5.16 7.84
C LEU A 64 -1.81 -5.00 8.32
N ASN A 65 -2.52 -3.98 7.86
CA ASN A 65 -3.90 -3.68 8.23
C ASN A 65 -4.93 -4.07 7.17
N ASP A 66 -4.53 -4.87 6.18
CA ASP A 66 -5.42 -5.41 5.15
C ASP A 66 -6.21 -4.33 4.40
N ILE A 67 -5.60 -3.16 4.20
CA ILE A 67 -6.20 -2.09 3.43
C ILE A 67 -6.28 -2.55 1.98
N GLU A 68 -7.47 -2.42 1.39
CA GLU A 68 -7.71 -2.87 0.03
C GLU A 68 -6.69 -2.20 -0.94
N PRO A 69 -6.02 -2.96 -1.81
CA PRO A 69 -4.93 -2.45 -2.64
C PRO A 69 -5.29 -1.26 -3.53
N ARG A 70 -6.50 -1.19 -4.10
CA ARG A 70 -6.94 -0.07 -4.94
C ARG A 70 -7.11 1.20 -4.10
N ILE A 71 -7.63 1.06 -2.88
CA ILE A 71 -7.76 2.18 -1.94
C ILE A 71 -6.38 2.71 -1.55
N SER A 72 -5.47 1.85 -1.09
CA SER A 72 -4.12 2.27 -0.69
C SER A 72 -3.33 2.87 -1.87
N PHE A 73 -3.49 2.32 -3.08
CA PHE A 73 -2.90 2.86 -4.30
C PHE A 73 -3.42 4.27 -4.61
N ASN A 74 -4.74 4.50 -4.58
CA ASN A 74 -5.31 5.81 -4.83
C ASN A 74 -4.95 6.84 -3.75
N ILE A 75 -4.72 6.42 -2.50
CA ILE A 75 -4.17 7.30 -1.45
C ILE A 75 -2.74 7.74 -1.80
N LEU A 76 -1.86 6.82 -2.22
CA LEU A 76 -0.49 7.14 -2.66
C LEU A 76 -0.50 8.15 -3.80
N LEU A 77 -1.35 7.96 -4.80
CA LEU A 77 -1.48 8.89 -5.92
C LEU A 77 -1.94 10.27 -5.45
N LYS A 78 -2.98 10.31 -4.63
CA LYS A 78 -3.54 11.57 -4.12
C LYS A 78 -2.51 12.39 -3.35
N ILE A 79 -1.72 11.74 -2.48
CA ILE A 79 -0.69 12.45 -1.70
C ILE A 79 0.44 12.99 -2.57
N ASN A 80 0.71 12.33 -3.70
CA ASN A 80 1.70 12.75 -4.69
C ASN A 80 1.13 13.67 -5.79
N ASP A 81 -0.05 14.26 -5.58
CA ASP A 81 -0.73 15.14 -6.54
C ASP A 81 -0.98 14.48 -7.91
N LEU A 82 -1.16 13.16 -7.94
CA LEU A 82 -1.47 12.39 -9.14
C LEU A 82 -2.97 12.08 -9.26
N PRO A 83 -3.51 11.96 -10.49
CA PRO A 83 -4.91 11.62 -10.70
C PRO A 83 -5.25 10.23 -10.15
N GLU A 84 -6.41 10.12 -9.51
CA GLU A 84 -6.97 8.83 -9.05
C GLU A 84 -7.20 7.88 -10.24
N ILE A 85 -7.00 6.58 -10.02
CA ILE A 85 -7.35 5.54 -10.99
C ILE A 85 -8.76 5.01 -10.71
N ASP A 86 -9.61 5.06 -11.73
CA ASP A 86 -10.86 4.28 -11.76
C ASP A 86 -10.56 2.82 -12.14
N PHE A 87 -10.43 1.97 -11.12
CA PHE A 87 -10.15 0.56 -11.33
C PHE A 87 -11.31 -0.21 -12.00
N ASN A 88 -12.55 0.29 -11.96
CA ASN A 88 -13.65 -0.33 -12.69
C ASN A 88 -13.45 -0.17 -14.20
N GLU A 89 -13.00 1.02 -14.61
CA GLU A 89 -12.65 1.31 -15.99
C GLU A 89 -11.43 0.52 -16.45
N VAL A 90 -10.41 0.37 -15.60
CA VAL A 90 -9.25 -0.51 -15.87
C VAL A 90 -9.70 -1.96 -16.07
N ASP A 91 -10.54 -2.49 -15.18
CA ASP A 91 -11.05 -3.85 -15.27
C ASP A 91 -11.92 -4.06 -16.52
N ARG A 92 -12.73 -3.07 -16.90
CA ARG A 92 -13.53 -3.09 -18.14
C ARG A 92 -12.62 -3.20 -19.36
N LYS A 93 -11.61 -2.32 -19.48
CA LYS A 93 -10.66 -2.35 -20.60
C LYS A 93 -9.90 -3.66 -20.68
N LYS A 94 -9.51 -4.23 -19.53
CA LYS A 94 -8.83 -5.54 -19.47
C LYS A 94 -9.71 -6.65 -20.05
N ARG A 95 -11.01 -6.69 -19.72
CA ARG A 95 -11.95 -7.67 -20.28
C ARG A 95 -12.09 -7.53 -21.80
N GLU A 96 -12.18 -6.30 -22.30
CA GLU A 96 -12.27 -6.01 -23.74
C GLU A 96 -11.04 -6.49 -24.51
N VAL A 97 -9.84 -6.24 -23.98
CA VAL A 97 -8.58 -6.69 -24.58
C VAL A 97 -8.45 -8.22 -24.57
N LEU A 98 -8.93 -8.87 -23.52
CA LEU A 98 -8.84 -10.33 -23.38
C LEU A 98 -9.96 -11.09 -24.14
N HIS A 99 -10.85 -10.40 -24.85
CA HIS A 99 -12.03 -10.98 -25.52
C HIS A 99 -12.93 -11.81 -24.58
N ILE A 100 -12.94 -11.48 -23.29
CA ILE A 100 -13.81 -12.11 -22.31
C ILE A 100 -15.06 -11.21 -22.23
N ILE A 101 -16.07 -11.54 -23.03
CA ILE A 101 -17.42 -10.93 -22.97
C ILE A 101 -18.25 -11.71 -21.97
#